data_AF-A0A2D7FKD4-F1
#
_entry.id   AF-A0A2D7FKD4-F1
#
_cell.length_a   1.000
_cell.length_b   1.000
_cell.length_c   1.000
_cell.angle_alpha   90.00
_cell.angle_beta   90.00
_cell.angle_gamma   90.00
#
_symmetry.space_group_name_H-M   'P 1'
#
loop_
_entity.id
_entity.type
_entity.pdbx_description
1 polymer ?
#
loop_
_entity_poly.entity_id
_entity_poly.type
_entity_poly.pdbx_seq_one_letter_code
_entity_poly.pdbx_strand_id
1 'polypeptide(L)'
;EQIKQKGHASAIDDLRKALNAMKRALSSPHDVSAAAWVPAPAAARSGVSYVAAAHTPLAAVRLEGTGTSVGARCGDLRAELAEFGDIEELHTHNSLKFWAEIRDVRLLGTHSDGGDDAIWRISVPPGEAPGLLDRFHAGFELDTFLDWGGGLIWARVTGMVDAGSDIIRQAISATGGHALLVRARDDWKAVQPVFHPEVGGVERLTRNIKQAFDPAGILNPGRMYEGI
;
A
#
# COMPACT_ATOMS: atom_id res chain seq x y z
N GLU A 1 -32.92 -3.16 16.87
CA GLU A 1 -31.51 -3.50 17.09
C GLU A 1 -30.64 -2.63 16.19
N GLN A 2 -29.84 -1.73 16.77
CA GLN A 2 -28.82 -0.96 16.03
C GLN A 2 -27.45 -1.52 16.43
N ILE A 3 -26.93 -2.43 15.63
CA ILE A 3 -25.56 -2.94 15.72
C ILE A 3 -24.85 -2.51 14.42
N LYS A 4 -23.61 -2.01 14.57
CA LYS A 4 -22.65 -1.53 13.54
C LYS A 4 -22.74 -0.06 13.09
N GLN A 5 -21.88 0.78 13.68
CA GLN A 5 -21.18 1.87 12.96
C GLN A 5 -20.00 2.49 13.74
N LYS A 6 -19.96 2.37 15.09
CA LYS A 6 -18.89 2.97 15.91
C LYS A 6 -17.47 2.51 15.59
N GLY A 7 -17.26 1.24 15.21
CA GLY A 7 -15.92 0.71 14.92
C GLY A 7 -15.31 1.20 13.60
N HIS A 8 -16.13 1.37 12.56
CA HIS A 8 -15.66 1.74 11.22
C HIS A 8 -15.37 3.23 11.10
N ALA A 9 -16.24 4.09 11.66
CA ALA A 9 -16.01 5.54 11.69
C ALA A 9 -14.72 5.91 12.45
N SER A 10 -14.47 5.25 13.60
CA SER A 10 -13.25 5.44 14.38
C SER A 10 -11.99 5.08 13.59
N ALA A 11 -11.99 3.95 12.86
CA ALA A 11 -10.82 3.51 12.11
C ALA A 11 -10.45 4.47 10.96
N ILE A 12 -11.43 5.14 10.38
CA ILE A 12 -11.22 6.11 9.29
C ILE A 12 -10.76 7.46 9.82
N ASP A 13 -11.26 7.88 10.97
CA ASP A 13 -10.73 9.06 11.64
C ASP A 13 -9.28 8.84 12.10
N ASP A 14 -8.94 7.64 12.59
CA ASP A 14 -7.55 7.25 12.89
C ASP A 14 -6.68 7.27 11.63
N LEU A 15 -7.18 6.76 10.50
CA LEU A 15 -6.49 6.84 9.21
C LEU A 15 -6.25 8.30 8.78
N ARG A 16 -7.28 9.15 8.84
CA ARG A 16 -7.14 10.58 8.48
C ARG A 16 -6.12 11.29 9.36
N LYS A 17 -6.15 11.01 10.67
CA LYS A 17 -5.16 11.52 11.63
C LYS A 17 -3.74 11.06 11.26
N ALA A 18 -3.55 9.78 10.95
CA ALA A 18 -2.28 9.23 10.51
C ALA A 18 -1.78 9.84 9.19
N LEU A 19 -2.66 10.02 8.20
CA LEU A 19 -2.30 10.68 6.94
C LEU A 19 -1.83 12.12 7.16
N ASN A 20 -2.48 12.85 8.07
CA ASN A 20 -2.05 14.21 8.42
C ASN A 20 -0.67 14.21 9.11
N ALA A 21 -0.43 13.27 10.02
CA ALA A 21 0.89 13.10 10.66
C ALA A 21 1.99 12.78 9.64
N MET A 22 1.73 11.83 8.73
CA MET A 22 2.68 11.47 7.67
C MET A 22 2.91 12.61 6.68
N LYS A 23 1.85 13.36 6.31
CA LYS A 23 1.98 14.55 5.46
C LYS A 23 2.84 15.62 6.12
N ARG A 24 2.63 15.86 7.42
CA ARG A 24 3.45 16.80 8.21
C ARG A 24 4.91 16.37 8.20
N ALA A 25 5.17 15.09 8.48
CA ALA A 25 6.51 14.53 8.49
C ALA A 25 7.20 14.64 7.12
N LEU A 26 6.54 14.22 6.04
CA LEU A 26 7.08 14.26 4.68
C LEU A 26 7.32 15.70 4.15
N SER A 27 6.60 16.69 4.70
CA SER A 27 6.77 18.10 4.32
C SER A 27 7.72 18.86 5.26
N SER A 28 8.26 18.18 6.26
CA SER A 28 9.17 18.77 7.25
C SER A 28 10.60 18.91 6.70
N PRO A 29 11.45 19.76 7.29
CA PRO A 29 12.86 19.87 6.91
C PRO A 29 13.73 18.69 7.40
N HIS A 30 13.12 17.63 7.95
CA HIS A 30 13.84 16.53 8.62
C HIS A 30 14.27 15.40 7.67
N ASP A 31 14.12 15.56 6.35
CA ASP A 31 14.39 14.57 5.29
C ASP A 31 13.83 13.17 5.58
N VAL A 32 12.51 13.07 5.75
CA VAL A 32 11.81 11.80 5.90
C VAL A 32 11.92 10.97 4.62
N SER A 33 12.48 9.75 4.72
CA SER A 33 12.73 8.87 3.57
C SER A 33 11.57 7.93 3.24
N ALA A 34 10.68 7.65 4.20
CA ALA A 34 9.49 6.82 4.01
C ALA A 34 8.40 7.13 5.04
N ALA A 35 7.15 6.87 4.69
CA ALA A 35 6.02 7.00 5.59
C ALA A 35 4.92 5.98 5.23
N ALA A 36 4.41 5.27 6.24
CA ALA A 36 3.43 4.20 6.08
C ALA A 36 2.35 4.25 7.18
N TRP A 37 1.13 3.85 6.84
CA TRP A 37 0.06 3.60 7.81
C TRP A 37 -0.29 2.12 7.81
N VAL A 38 -0.32 1.54 9.01
CA VAL A 38 -0.50 0.10 9.21
C VAL A 38 -1.69 -0.12 10.15
N PRO A 39 -2.79 -0.73 9.67
CA PRO A 39 -3.90 -1.14 10.52
C PRO A 39 -3.50 -2.14 11.61
N ALA A 40 -4.23 -2.19 12.71
CA ALA A 40 -3.96 -3.11 13.82
C ALA A 40 -3.83 -4.59 13.38
N PRO A 41 -4.69 -5.15 12.49
CA PRO A 41 -4.53 -6.53 12.01
C PRO A 41 -3.23 -6.77 11.24
N ALA A 42 -2.76 -5.78 10.48
CA ALA A 42 -1.51 -5.86 9.73
C ALA A 42 -0.30 -5.69 10.67
N ALA A 43 -0.39 -4.77 11.65
CA ALA A 43 0.65 -4.54 12.65
C ALA A 43 0.90 -5.80 13.51
N ALA A 44 -0.16 -6.53 13.87
CA ALA A 44 -0.08 -7.79 14.61
C ALA A 44 0.74 -8.89 13.90
N ARG A 45 0.97 -8.77 12.60
CA ARG A 45 1.80 -9.71 11.81
C ARG A 45 3.28 -9.31 11.76
N SER A 46 3.66 -8.16 12.31
CA SER A 46 5.05 -7.73 12.35
C SER A 46 5.88 -8.68 13.21
N GLY A 47 7.11 -8.95 12.79
CA GLY A 47 8.08 -9.65 13.62
C GLY A 47 8.75 -8.75 14.66
N VAL A 48 8.43 -7.47 14.72
CA VAL A 48 8.89 -6.54 15.77
C VAL A 48 7.87 -6.55 16.90
N SER A 49 8.26 -7.07 18.07
CA SER A 49 7.33 -7.30 19.20
C SER A 49 6.57 -6.05 19.63
N TYR A 50 7.23 -4.88 19.60
CA TYR A 50 6.58 -3.60 19.96
C TYR A 50 5.44 -3.23 18.99
N VAL A 51 5.67 -3.45 17.69
CA VAL A 51 4.67 -3.21 16.64
C VAL A 51 3.53 -4.23 16.74
N ALA A 52 3.87 -5.51 16.93
CA ALA A 52 2.89 -6.58 17.02
C ALA A 52 1.98 -6.46 18.26
N ALA A 53 2.51 -5.95 19.37
CA ALA A 53 1.80 -5.78 20.64
C ALA A 53 1.06 -4.44 20.76
N ALA A 54 1.13 -3.56 19.76
CA ALA A 54 0.47 -2.25 19.83
C ALA A 54 -1.07 -2.36 19.89
N HIS A 55 -1.65 -3.38 19.24
CA HIS A 55 -3.09 -3.63 19.14
C HIS A 55 -3.93 -2.45 18.60
N THR A 56 -3.29 -1.43 18.03
CA THR A 56 -3.88 -0.22 17.45
C THR A 56 -3.28 0.04 16.06
N PRO A 57 -3.97 0.80 15.19
CA PRO A 57 -3.36 1.27 13.96
C PRO A 57 -2.23 2.25 14.25
N LEU A 58 -1.19 2.27 13.41
CA LEU A 58 -0.03 3.14 13.59
C LEU A 58 0.36 3.86 12.30
N ALA A 59 0.88 5.07 12.47
CA ALA A 59 1.64 5.77 11.45
C ALA A 59 3.13 5.58 11.73
N ALA A 60 3.90 5.23 10.71
CA ALA A 60 5.35 5.08 10.81
C ALA A 60 6.04 6.03 9.84
N VAL A 61 7.17 6.60 10.27
CA VAL A 61 8.02 7.49 9.48
C VAL A 61 9.47 7.05 9.60
N ARG A 62 10.23 7.15 8.51
CA ARG A 62 11.64 6.75 8.47
C ARG A 62 12.55 7.95 8.27
N LEU A 63 13.62 7.98 9.05
CA LEU A 63 14.76 8.87 8.86
C LEU A 63 15.99 8.04 8.50
N GLU A 64 16.78 8.53 7.55
CA GLU A 64 18.04 7.91 7.13
C GLU A 64 19.17 8.94 7.13
N GLY A 65 20.39 8.48 7.41
CA GLY A 65 21.58 9.33 7.47
C GLY A 65 22.57 8.86 8.53
N THR A 66 23.50 9.74 8.90
CA THR A 66 24.46 9.48 9.97
C THR A 66 23.77 9.49 11.34
N GLY A 67 24.29 8.71 12.30
CA GLY A 67 23.64 8.55 13.61
C GLY A 67 23.42 9.87 14.36
N THR A 68 24.38 10.80 14.32
CA THR A 68 24.26 12.12 14.95
C THR A 68 23.17 12.98 14.31
N SER A 69 23.09 13.01 12.98
CA SER A 69 22.08 13.77 12.24
C SER A 69 20.68 13.17 12.41
N VAL A 70 20.56 11.84 12.35
CA VAL A 70 19.28 11.14 12.56
C VAL A 70 18.79 11.35 14.00
N GLY A 71 19.66 11.26 15.01
CA GLY A 71 19.28 11.46 16.40
C GLY A 71 18.67 12.85 16.64
N ALA A 72 19.31 13.92 16.13
CA ALA A 72 18.80 15.29 16.24
C ALA A 72 17.45 15.45 15.53
N ARG A 73 17.37 15.09 14.24
CA ARG A 73 16.12 15.20 13.45
C ARG A 73 14.98 14.35 14.01
N CYS A 74 15.28 13.20 14.60
CA CYS A 74 14.28 12.35 15.24
C CYS A 74 13.71 12.98 16.51
N GLY A 75 14.51 13.74 17.25
CA GLY A 75 14.04 14.54 18.39
C GLY A 75 13.09 15.66 17.95
N ASP A 76 13.51 16.44 16.95
CA ASP A 76 12.72 17.56 16.43
C ASP A 76 11.40 17.09 15.79
N LEU A 77 11.47 16.04 14.96
CA LEU A 77 10.29 15.46 14.33
C LEU A 77 9.30 14.88 15.36
N ARG A 78 9.79 14.30 16.47
CA ARG A 78 8.93 13.84 17.57
C ARG A 78 8.17 14.99 18.22
N ALA A 79 8.85 16.10 18.49
CA ALA A 79 8.20 17.28 19.03
C ALA A 79 7.13 17.85 18.08
N GLU A 80 7.42 17.88 16.77
CA GLU A 80 6.47 18.36 15.76
C GLU A 80 5.25 17.44 15.60
N LEU A 81 5.42 16.13 15.78
CA LEU A 81 4.33 15.16 15.62
C LEU A 81 3.56 14.87 16.91
N ALA A 82 3.94 15.45 18.06
CA ALA A 82 3.37 15.12 19.37
C ALA A 82 1.85 15.34 19.46
N GLU A 83 1.28 16.25 18.66
CA GLU A 83 -0.17 16.47 18.58
C GLU A 83 -0.95 15.28 18.01
N PHE A 84 -0.28 14.38 17.27
CA PHE A 84 -0.90 13.24 16.60
C PHE A 84 -1.02 11.99 17.48
N GLY A 85 -0.39 11.97 18.66
CA GLY A 85 -0.50 10.87 19.62
C GLY A 85 0.84 10.48 20.23
N ASP A 86 0.84 9.35 20.94
CA ASP A 86 2.07 8.78 21.52
C ASP A 86 3.04 8.37 20.41
N ILE A 87 4.33 8.70 20.59
CA ILE A 87 5.37 8.43 19.60
C ILE A 87 6.47 7.57 20.20
N GLU A 88 6.82 6.55 19.45
CA GLU A 88 7.80 5.55 19.85
C GLU A 88 8.87 5.41 18.78
N GLU A 89 10.12 5.37 19.21
CA GLU A 89 11.25 5.22 18.31
C GLU A 89 11.66 3.76 18.23
N LEU A 90 11.60 3.20 17.02
CA LEU A 90 12.25 1.93 16.72
C LEU A 90 13.73 2.18 16.45
N HIS A 91 14.60 1.71 17.34
CA HIS A 91 16.04 1.81 17.13
C HIS A 91 16.58 0.64 16.27
N THR A 92 17.61 0.94 15.46
CA THR A 92 18.48 -0.01 14.73
C THR A 92 17.77 -1.26 14.18
N HIS A 93 17.89 -2.41 14.85
CA HIS A 93 17.42 -3.70 14.35
C HIS A 93 15.91 -3.72 14.13
N ASN A 94 15.12 -3.16 15.05
CA ASN A 94 13.67 -3.13 14.94
C ASN A 94 13.22 -2.24 13.79
N SER A 95 13.88 -1.09 13.60
CA SER A 95 13.61 -0.21 12.46
C SER A 95 13.89 -0.92 11.13
N LEU A 96 15.08 -1.51 10.99
CA LEU A 96 15.47 -2.23 9.76
C LEU A 96 14.50 -3.37 9.44
N LYS A 97 14.10 -4.14 10.46
CA LYS A 97 13.16 -5.25 10.30
C LYS A 97 11.78 -4.77 9.87
N PHE A 98 11.21 -3.79 10.57
CA PHE A 98 9.89 -3.25 10.27
C PHE A 98 9.83 -2.65 8.85
N TRP A 99 10.82 -1.86 8.45
CA TRP A 99 10.85 -1.29 7.09
C TRP A 99 11.08 -2.35 6.01
N ALA A 100 11.78 -3.45 6.31
CA ALA A 100 11.85 -4.59 5.40
C ALA A 100 10.51 -5.31 5.26
N GLU A 101 9.72 -5.41 6.34
CA GLU A 101 8.38 -6.00 6.33
C GLU A 101 7.40 -5.18 5.47
N ILE A 102 7.45 -3.85 5.55
CA ILE A 102 6.69 -2.94 4.66
C ILE A 102 7.11 -3.14 3.21
N ARG A 103 8.41 -3.02 2.92
CA ARG A 103 8.97 -3.12 1.55
C ARG A 103 8.62 -4.43 0.87
N ASP A 104 8.66 -5.54 1.60
CA ASP A 104 8.41 -6.88 1.08
C ASP A 104 6.93 -7.29 1.14
N VAL A 105 6.07 -6.40 1.65
CA VAL A 105 4.62 -6.60 1.80
C VAL A 105 4.30 -7.78 2.72
N ARG A 106 5.12 -7.99 3.77
CA ARG A 106 4.97 -9.11 4.72
C ARG A 106 3.84 -8.89 5.72
N LEU A 107 3.46 -7.64 5.96
CA LEU A 107 2.37 -7.28 6.87
C LEU A 107 0.98 -7.70 6.35
N LEU A 108 0.87 -8.12 5.08
CA LEU A 108 -0.33 -8.76 4.52
C LEU A 108 -0.32 -10.29 4.69
N GLY A 109 0.59 -10.83 5.51
CA GLY A 109 0.73 -12.26 5.74
C GLY A 109 1.47 -12.98 4.62
N THR A 110 1.65 -14.29 4.78
CA THR A 110 2.30 -15.13 3.77
C THR A 110 1.35 -15.36 2.60
N HIS A 111 1.83 -15.04 1.39
CA HIS A 111 1.26 -15.53 0.15
C HIS A 111 1.94 -16.86 -0.17
N SER A 112 1.16 -17.90 -0.44
CA SER A 112 1.67 -19.18 -0.92
C SER A 112 1.41 -19.29 -2.41
N ASP A 113 2.42 -19.71 -3.18
CA ASP A 113 2.22 -20.04 -4.59
C ASP A 113 1.12 -21.10 -4.71
N GLY A 114 0.04 -20.80 -5.44
CA GLY A 114 -1.15 -21.65 -5.50
C GLY A 114 -2.28 -21.30 -4.53
N GLY A 115 -2.10 -20.31 -3.65
CA GLY A 115 -3.12 -19.81 -2.74
C GLY A 115 -4.29 -19.14 -3.45
N ASP A 116 -5.46 -19.14 -2.79
CA ASP A 116 -6.69 -18.48 -3.26
C ASP A 116 -6.73 -16.99 -2.84
N ASP A 117 -5.59 -16.32 -2.99
CA ASP A 117 -5.38 -14.94 -2.59
C ASP A 117 -4.52 -14.18 -3.59
N ALA A 118 -4.69 -12.86 -3.59
CA ALA A 118 -4.01 -11.96 -4.52
C ALA A 118 -3.50 -10.73 -3.79
N ILE A 119 -2.29 -10.28 -4.15
CA ILE A 119 -1.68 -9.05 -3.66
C ILE A 119 -1.69 -8.00 -4.76
N TRP A 120 -2.34 -6.88 -4.46
CA TRP A 120 -2.44 -5.72 -5.33
C TRP A 120 -1.59 -4.56 -4.83
N ARG A 121 -1.00 -3.85 -5.78
CA ARG A 121 -0.38 -2.54 -5.57
C ARG A 121 -1.25 -1.48 -6.24
N ILE A 122 -1.85 -0.61 -5.44
CA ILE A 122 -2.82 0.38 -5.90
C ILE A 122 -2.24 1.78 -5.62
N SER A 123 -1.95 2.54 -6.68
CA SER A 123 -1.44 3.91 -6.58
C SER A 123 -2.57 4.89 -6.84
N VAL A 124 -2.77 5.83 -5.92
CA VAL A 124 -3.83 6.86 -5.98
C VAL A 124 -3.30 8.18 -5.41
N PRO A 125 -3.94 9.33 -5.69
CA PRO A 125 -3.67 10.53 -4.91
C PRO A 125 -3.89 10.26 -3.40
N PRO A 126 -2.97 10.66 -2.49
CA PRO A 126 -3.08 10.32 -1.07
C PRO A 126 -4.41 10.72 -0.41
N GLY A 127 -5.03 11.82 -0.87
CA GLY A 127 -6.33 12.28 -0.38
C GLY A 127 -7.51 11.35 -0.72
N GLU A 128 -7.37 10.50 -1.74
CA GLU A 128 -8.40 9.54 -2.15
C GLU A 128 -8.37 8.25 -1.31
N ALA A 129 -7.27 7.97 -0.61
CA ALA A 129 -7.06 6.70 0.07
C ALA A 129 -8.13 6.39 1.14
N PRO A 130 -8.55 7.33 2.03
CA PRO A 130 -9.61 7.05 3.00
C PRO A 130 -10.93 6.66 2.34
N GLY A 131 -11.38 7.45 1.34
CA GLY A 131 -12.64 7.17 0.65
C GLY A 131 -12.61 5.86 -0.15
N LEU A 132 -11.44 5.46 -0.65
CA LEU A 132 -11.27 4.19 -1.32
C LEU A 132 -11.29 3.01 -0.35
N LEU A 133 -10.60 3.11 0.80
CA LEU A 133 -10.65 2.09 1.84
C LEU A 133 -12.06 1.95 2.44
N ASP A 134 -12.81 3.04 2.59
CA ASP A 134 -14.23 3.02 2.97
C ASP A 134 -15.05 2.18 1.99
N ARG A 135 -14.91 2.43 0.69
CA ARG A 135 -15.61 1.68 -0.36
C ARG A 135 -15.23 0.20 -0.34
N PHE A 136 -13.95 -0.10 -0.13
CA PHE A 136 -13.50 -1.49 0.00
C PHE A 136 -14.13 -2.17 1.20
N HIS A 137 -14.03 -1.60 2.40
CA HIS A 137 -14.57 -2.20 3.63
C HIS A 137 -16.11 -2.28 3.67
N ALA A 138 -16.81 -1.41 2.94
CA ALA A 138 -18.26 -1.47 2.82
C ALA A 138 -18.74 -2.69 2.00
N GLY A 139 -17.93 -3.14 1.03
CA GLY A 139 -18.27 -4.26 0.15
C GLY A 139 -17.53 -5.56 0.45
N PHE A 140 -16.33 -5.49 1.05
CA PHE A 140 -15.36 -6.56 1.05
C PHE A 140 -14.43 -6.50 2.27
N GLU A 141 -13.99 -7.66 2.76
CA GLU A 141 -12.89 -7.70 3.74
C GLU A 141 -11.56 -7.80 2.98
N LEU A 142 -10.76 -6.73 3.03
CA LEU A 142 -9.42 -6.68 2.46
C LEU A 142 -8.42 -6.38 3.57
N ASP A 143 -7.35 -7.16 3.66
CA ASP A 143 -6.20 -6.75 4.46
C ASP A 143 -5.46 -5.67 3.68
N THR A 144 -5.24 -4.52 4.30
CA THR A 144 -4.55 -3.40 3.65
C THR A 144 -3.50 -2.76 4.54
N PHE A 145 -2.52 -2.10 3.94
CA PHE A 145 -1.73 -1.05 4.58
C PHE A 145 -1.34 -0.01 3.53
N LEU A 146 -0.97 1.19 3.98
CA LEU A 146 -0.62 2.31 3.13
C LEU A 146 0.88 2.61 3.23
N ASP A 147 1.47 3.01 2.11
CA ASP A 147 2.85 3.47 1.98
C ASP A 147 2.85 4.83 1.24
N TRP A 148 4.02 5.45 1.10
CA TRP A 148 4.23 6.76 0.45
C TRP A 148 3.30 7.86 1.00
N GLY A 149 3.07 7.87 2.32
CA GLY A 149 2.17 8.82 2.97
C GLY A 149 0.71 8.69 2.52
N GLY A 150 0.29 7.51 2.05
CA GLY A 150 -1.07 7.21 1.60
C GLY A 150 -1.26 7.21 0.08
N GLY A 151 -0.21 7.51 -0.69
CA GLY A 151 -0.29 7.45 -2.17
C GLY A 151 -0.23 6.03 -2.74
N LEU A 152 0.13 5.05 -1.90
CA LEU A 152 0.22 3.65 -2.27
C LEU A 152 -0.54 2.79 -1.27
N ILE A 153 -1.46 1.97 -1.76
CA ILE A 153 -2.21 0.98 -0.97
C ILE A 153 -1.74 -0.40 -1.40
N TRP A 154 -1.25 -1.17 -0.44
CA TRP A 154 -1.06 -2.60 -0.60
C TRP A 154 -2.31 -3.29 -0.10
N ALA A 155 -2.90 -4.15 -0.92
CA ALA A 155 -4.12 -4.87 -0.58
C ALA A 155 -3.96 -6.37 -0.83
N ARG A 156 -4.43 -7.18 0.11
CA ARG A 156 -4.61 -8.62 -0.06
C ARG A 156 -6.09 -8.91 -0.18
N VAL A 157 -6.45 -9.59 -1.26
CA VAL A 157 -7.78 -10.08 -1.56
C VAL A 157 -7.79 -11.59 -1.35
N THR A 158 -8.83 -12.14 -0.73
CA THR A 158 -9.00 -13.58 -0.51
C THR A 158 -10.41 -14.02 -0.93
N GLY A 159 -10.54 -15.22 -1.49
CA GLY A 159 -11.84 -15.84 -1.77
C GLY A 159 -12.62 -15.19 -2.92
N MET A 160 -11.93 -14.55 -3.86
CA MET A 160 -12.53 -13.95 -5.07
C MET A 160 -12.06 -14.67 -6.32
N VAL A 161 -13.00 -15.04 -7.20
CA VAL A 161 -12.73 -15.83 -8.41
C VAL A 161 -11.90 -15.12 -9.48
N ASP A 162 -11.88 -13.78 -9.46
CA ASP A 162 -11.20 -12.91 -10.42
C ASP A 162 -9.98 -12.19 -9.79
N ALA A 163 -9.47 -12.70 -8.66
CA ALA A 163 -8.44 -12.05 -7.86
C ALA A 163 -8.84 -10.65 -7.33
N GLY A 164 -10.11 -10.24 -7.41
CA GLY A 164 -10.58 -8.89 -7.08
C GLY A 164 -10.33 -7.84 -8.17
N SER A 165 -9.99 -8.27 -9.39
CA SER A 165 -9.64 -7.40 -10.52
C SER A 165 -10.74 -6.39 -10.84
N ASP A 166 -11.98 -6.85 -11.04
CA ASP A 166 -13.07 -5.98 -11.49
C ASP A 166 -13.41 -4.94 -10.41
N ILE A 167 -13.54 -5.40 -9.16
CA ILE A 167 -13.90 -4.58 -8.01
C ILE A 167 -12.86 -3.49 -7.75
N ILE A 168 -11.57 -3.86 -7.70
CA ILE A 168 -10.49 -2.89 -7.45
C ILE A 168 -10.45 -1.86 -8.56
N ARG A 169 -10.54 -2.29 -9.83
CA ARG A 169 -10.47 -1.40 -10.99
C ARG A 169 -11.67 -0.46 -11.05
N GLN A 170 -12.86 -0.97 -10.77
CA GLN A 170 -14.07 -0.15 -10.68
C GLN A 170 -13.93 0.92 -9.58
N ALA A 171 -13.46 0.53 -8.38
CA ALA A 171 -13.34 1.44 -7.24
C ALA A 171 -12.34 2.58 -7.45
N ILE A 172 -11.29 2.37 -8.26
CA ILE A 172 -10.28 3.39 -8.58
C ILE A 172 -10.56 4.17 -9.86
N SER A 173 -11.52 3.74 -10.69
CA SER A 173 -11.80 4.33 -12.01
C SER A 173 -12.02 5.85 -11.99
N ALA A 174 -12.62 6.38 -10.91
CA ALA A 174 -12.87 7.81 -10.73
C ALA A 174 -11.71 8.58 -10.05
N THR A 175 -10.67 7.89 -9.59
CA THR A 175 -9.57 8.48 -8.78
C THR A 175 -8.35 8.88 -9.61
N GLY A 176 -8.30 8.52 -10.89
CA GLY A 176 -7.10 8.66 -11.73
C GLY A 176 -5.93 7.75 -11.30
N GLY A 177 -6.19 6.79 -10.40
CA GLY A 177 -5.20 5.84 -9.92
C GLY A 177 -4.99 4.62 -10.82
N HIS A 178 -4.02 3.80 -10.45
CA HIS A 178 -3.67 2.58 -11.17
C HIS A 178 -3.54 1.40 -10.20
N ALA A 179 -3.89 0.20 -10.67
CA ALA A 179 -3.77 -1.04 -9.91
C ALA A 179 -2.97 -2.08 -10.70
N LEU A 180 -2.00 -2.69 -10.02
CA LEU A 180 -1.12 -3.75 -10.52
C LEU A 180 -1.32 -5.01 -9.67
N LEU A 181 -1.61 -6.13 -10.32
CA LEU A 181 -1.68 -7.46 -9.69
C LEU A 181 -0.27 -8.02 -9.50
N VAL A 182 0.28 -7.88 -8.30
CA VAL A 182 1.68 -8.23 -8.02
C VAL A 182 1.86 -9.73 -7.81
N ARG A 183 1.05 -10.32 -6.93
CA ARG A 183 1.07 -11.75 -6.63
C ARG A 183 -0.33 -12.33 -6.77
N ALA A 184 -0.44 -13.48 -7.41
CA ALA A 184 -1.65 -14.27 -7.60
C ALA A 184 -1.23 -15.60 -8.23
N ARG A 185 -2.13 -16.58 -8.20
CA ARG A 185 -1.96 -17.86 -8.90
C ARG A 185 -1.77 -17.64 -10.42
N ASP A 186 -0.93 -18.46 -11.06
CA ASP A 186 -0.53 -18.25 -12.45
C ASP A 186 -1.71 -18.31 -13.44
N ASP A 187 -2.70 -19.15 -13.17
CA ASP A 187 -3.92 -19.24 -13.98
C ASP A 187 -4.79 -17.98 -13.88
N TRP A 188 -4.86 -17.34 -12.72
CA TRP A 188 -5.47 -16.01 -12.59
C TRP A 188 -4.67 -14.97 -13.36
N LYS A 189 -3.33 -14.97 -13.27
CA LYS A 189 -2.51 -14.01 -14.04
C LYS A 189 -2.57 -14.24 -15.55
N ALA A 190 -2.98 -15.43 -16.00
CA ALA A 190 -3.19 -15.74 -17.41
C ALA A 190 -4.51 -15.17 -17.97
N VAL A 191 -5.53 -14.98 -17.13
CA VAL A 191 -6.86 -14.50 -17.55
C VAL A 191 -7.21 -13.10 -17.04
N GLN A 192 -6.58 -12.65 -15.95
CA GLN A 192 -6.78 -11.34 -15.36
C GLN A 192 -5.67 -10.39 -15.81
N PRO A 193 -6.01 -9.16 -16.26
CA PRO A 193 -5.00 -8.17 -16.59
C PRO A 193 -4.10 -7.90 -15.40
N VAL A 194 -2.79 -8.10 -15.55
CA VAL A 194 -1.83 -7.82 -14.50
C VAL A 194 -1.68 -6.31 -14.32
N PHE A 195 -1.51 -5.58 -15.42
CA PHE A 195 -1.33 -4.14 -15.44
C PHE A 195 -2.67 -3.40 -15.43
N HIS A 196 -2.63 -2.12 -15.09
CA HIS A 196 -3.81 -1.27 -15.27
C HIS A 196 -4.07 -1.05 -16.76
N PRO A 197 -5.34 -1.18 -17.23
CA PRO A 197 -5.69 -0.88 -18.62
C PRO A 197 -5.21 0.52 -19.01
N GLU A 198 -4.52 0.62 -20.14
CA GLU A 198 -4.05 1.91 -20.65
C GLU A 198 -5.19 2.67 -21.31
N VAL A 199 -5.18 3.99 -21.19
CA VAL A 199 -6.03 4.84 -22.03
C VAL A 199 -5.54 4.76 -23.47
N GLY A 200 -6.45 4.81 -24.46
CA GLY A 200 -6.13 4.46 -25.85
C GLY A 200 -4.96 5.24 -26.49
N GLY A 201 -4.68 6.46 -26.04
CA GLY A 201 -3.50 7.21 -26.49
C GLY A 201 -2.17 6.60 -26.04
N VAL A 202 -2.11 6.13 -24.79
CA VAL A 202 -0.95 5.45 -24.22
C VAL A 202 -0.81 4.06 -24.81
N GLU A 203 -1.91 3.31 -24.94
CA GLU A 203 -1.92 1.98 -25.56
C GLU A 203 -1.31 1.99 -26.96
N ARG A 204 -1.71 2.97 -27.79
CA ARG A 204 -1.16 3.14 -29.14
C ARG A 204 0.35 3.42 -29.12
N LEU A 205 0.81 4.25 -28.19
CA LEU A 205 2.24 4.52 -28.03
C LEU A 205 3.00 3.27 -27.59
N THR A 206 2.50 2.54 -26.60
CA THR A 206 3.06 1.27 -26.12
C THR A 206 3.21 0.27 -27.26
N ARG A 207 2.17 0.09 -28.08
CA ARG A 207 2.19 -0.79 -29.25
C ARG A 207 3.23 -0.36 -30.29
N ASN A 208 3.31 0.93 -30.59
CA ASN A 208 4.29 1.46 -31.54
C ASN A 208 5.73 1.25 -31.06
N ILE A 209 6.00 1.48 -29.78
CA ILE A 209 7.31 1.23 -29.17
C ILE A 209 7.66 -0.25 -29.23
N LYS A 210 6.72 -1.14 -28.87
CA LYS A 210 6.92 -2.59 -28.94
C LYS A 210 7.23 -3.06 -30.36
N GLN A 211 6.48 -2.59 -31.35
CA GLN A 211 6.71 -2.95 -32.76
C GLN A 211 8.06 -2.46 -33.29
N ALA A 212 8.48 -1.24 -32.91
CA ALA A 212 9.77 -0.71 -33.33
C ALA A 212 10.95 -1.44 -32.68
N PHE A 213 10.81 -1.85 -31.42
CA PHE A 213 11.88 -2.47 -30.63
C PHE A 213 11.97 -3.99 -30.81
N ASP A 214 10.83 -4.67 -30.90
CA ASP A 214 10.71 -6.13 -31.00
C ASP A 214 9.73 -6.53 -32.13
N PRO A 215 10.07 -6.24 -33.40
CA PRO A 215 9.19 -6.51 -34.53
C PRO A 215 8.90 -8.00 -34.74
N ALA A 216 9.75 -8.89 -34.20
CA ALA A 216 9.57 -10.33 -34.25
C ALA A 216 8.77 -10.89 -33.04
N GLY A 217 8.45 -10.06 -32.05
CA GLY A 217 7.65 -10.46 -30.88
C GLY A 217 8.31 -11.50 -29.98
N ILE A 218 9.64 -11.52 -29.90
CA ILE A 218 10.40 -12.56 -29.16
C ILE A 218 10.39 -12.28 -27.65
N LEU A 219 10.37 -11.01 -27.25
CA LEU A 219 10.59 -10.61 -25.87
C LEU A 219 9.26 -10.63 -25.08
N ASN A 220 9.01 -11.71 -24.34
CA ASN A 220 7.89 -11.86 -23.40
C ASN A 220 6.51 -11.52 -24.03
N PRO A 221 6.10 -12.16 -25.14
CA PRO A 221 4.86 -11.84 -25.81
C PRO A 221 3.66 -12.00 -24.88
N GLY A 222 2.76 -11.01 -24.85
CA GLY A 222 1.52 -11.04 -24.07
C GLY A 222 1.71 -10.85 -22.57
N ARG A 223 2.94 -10.64 -22.08
CA ARG A 223 3.22 -10.55 -20.64
C ARG A 223 2.79 -9.22 -20.02
N MET A 224 2.80 -8.13 -20.81
CA MET A 224 2.35 -6.81 -20.35
C MET A 224 0.87 -6.60 -20.68
N TYR A 225 0.54 -6.63 -21.96
CA TYR A 225 -0.82 -6.51 -22.47
C TYR A 225 -1.05 -7.58 -23.51
N GLU A 226 -2.28 -8.08 -23.62
CA GLU A 226 -2.61 -9.06 -24.63
C GLU A 226 -2.30 -8.51 -26.04
N GLY A 227 -1.59 -9.30 -26.86
CA GLY A 227 -1.18 -8.88 -28.21
C GLY A 227 -0.06 -7.83 -28.26
N ILE A 228 0.65 -7.58 -27.15
CA ILE A 228 1.89 -6.78 -27.06
C ILE A 228 2.97 -7.66 -26.41
#